data_AF-A0A962AG76-F1
#
_entry.id   AF-A0A962AG76-F1
#
_cell.length_a   1.000
_cell.length_b   1.000
_cell.length_c   1.000
_cell.angle_alpha   90.00
_cell.angle_beta   90.00
_cell.angle_gamma   90.00
#
_symmetry.space_group_name_H-M   'P 1'
#
loop_
_entity.id
_entity.type
_entity.pdbx_description
1 polymer ?
#
loop_
_entity_poly.entity_id
_entity_poly.type
_entity_poly.pdbx_seq_one_letter_code
_entity_poly.pdbx_strand_id
1 'polypeptide(L)'
;MSDLIPNVWTFLALTLIIGGAGAFVTGRAMAQTWRERWKAVAYMVPLTAAVRFLHYALFGEPSDLAHAAPTFILLTACALAGFAQARRRQMQDQYPWLTS
;
A
#
# COMPACT_ATOMS: atom_id res chain seq x y z
N MET A 1 -20.17 0.72 -11.41
CA MET A 1 -19.25 0.08 -10.43
C MET A 1 -18.43 -1.03 -11.07
N SER A 2 -19.00 -1.80 -12.00
CA SER A 2 -18.31 -2.80 -12.83
C SER A 2 -17.25 -2.24 -13.79
N ASP A 3 -17.29 -0.94 -14.11
CA ASP A 3 -16.39 -0.34 -15.12
C ASP A 3 -15.01 0.06 -14.56
N LEU A 4 -14.93 0.28 -13.24
CA LEU A 4 -13.70 0.69 -12.55
C LEU A 4 -12.85 -0.50 -12.11
N ILE A 5 -13.47 -1.67 -11.93
CA ILE A 5 -12.83 -2.91 -11.52
C ILE A 5 -13.32 -3.99 -12.48
N PRO A 6 -12.63 -4.18 -13.63
CA PRO A 6 -13.08 -5.08 -14.69
C PRO A 6 -13.20 -6.52 -14.19
N ASN A 7 -12.28 -6.93 -13.32
CA ASN A 7 -12.30 -8.25 -12.71
C ASN A 7 -11.96 -8.16 -11.21
N VAL A 8 -12.94 -8.50 -10.38
CA VAL A 8 -12.82 -8.41 -8.92
C VAL A 8 -11.81 -9.41 -8.38
N TRP A 9 -11.69 -10.59 -8.99
CA TRP A 9 -10.78 -11.63 -8.51
C TRP A 9 -9.32 -11.30 -8.79
N THR A 10 -9.01 -10.77 -9.98
CA THR A 10 -7.66 -10.28 -10.29
C THR A 10 -7.31 -9.11 -9.39
N PHE A 11 -8.26 -8.20 -9.15
CA PHE A 11 -8.06 -7.07 -8.24
C PHE A 11 -7.75 -7.54 -6.81
N LEU A 12 -8.50 -8.50 -6.27
CA LEU A 12 -8.22 -9.04 -4.94
C LEU A 12 -6.88 -9.78 -4.89
N ALA A 13 -6.60 -10.68 -5.83
CA ALA A 13 -5.36 -11.46 -5.81
C ALA A 13 -4.12 -10.58 -6.04
N LEU A 14 -4.14 -9.75 -7.07
CA LEU A 14 -2.96 -8.97 -7.49
C LEU A 14 -2.80 -7.70 -6.64
N THR A 15 -3.89 -6.96 -6.43
CA THR A 15 -3.82 -5.68 -5.72
C THR A 15 -3.84 -5.88 -4.21
N LEU A 16 -4.80 -6.63 -3.67
CA LEU A 16 -4.95 -6.72 -2.21
C LEU A 16 -3.89 -7.64 -1.60
N ILE A 17 -3.66 -8.82 -2.17
CA ILE A 17 -2.70 -9.77 -1.60
C ILE A 17 -1.27 -9.33 -1.95
N ILE A 18 -0.89 -9.26 -3.22
CA ILE A 18 0.50 -8.97 -3.61
C ILE A 18 0.83 -7.49 -3.37
N GLY A 19 0.06 -6.59 -3.98
CA GLY A 19 0.25 -5.15 -3.83
C GLY A 19 0.11 -4.70 -2.37
N GLY A 20 -0.97 -5.09 -1.70
CA GLY A 20 -1.30 -4.69 -0.34
C GLY A 20 -0.31 -5.21 0.69
N ALA A 21 0.13 -6.47 0.59
CA ALA A 21 1.20 -6.99 1.45
C ALA A 21 2.52 -6.25 1.21
N GLY A 22 2.89 -6.00 -0.05
CA GLY A 22 4.07 -5.20 -0.40
C GLY A 22 4.01 -3.79 0.16
N ALA A 23 2.86 -3.13 0.04
CA ALA A 23 2.61 -1.80 0.58
C ALA A 23 2.71 -1.77 2.11
N PHE A 24 2.11 -2.74 2.79
CA PHE A 24 2.18 -2.87 4.26
C PHE A 24 3.61 -3.06 4.75
N VAL A 25 4.38 -3.96 4.12
CA VAL A 25 5.79 -4.20 4.47
C VAL A 25 6.63 -2.95 4.21
N THR A 26 6.41 -2.27 3.08
CA THR A 26 7.11 -1.02 2.73
C THR A 26 6.81 0.09 3.75
N GLY A 27 5.54 0.29 4.11
CA GLY A 27 5.13 1.27 5.10
C GLY A 27 5.72 0.97 6.49
N ARG A 28 5.74 -0.31 6.87
CA ARG A 28 6.38 -0.78 8.11
C ARG A 28 7.88 -0.51 8.13
N ALA A 29 8.59 -0.79 7.02
CA ALA A 29 10.03 -0.54 6.90
C ALA A 29 10.35 0.97 6.96
N MET A 30 9.52 1.82 6.35
CA MET A 30 9.70 3.28 6.44
C MET A 30 9.54 3.78 7.87
N ALA A 31 8.56 3.29 8.63
CA ALA A 31 8.40 3.63 10.05
C ALA A 31 9.62 3.22 10.90
N GLN A 32 10.22 2.06 10.61
CA GLN A 32 11.42 1.59 11.32
C GLN A 32 12.59 2.57 11.24
N THR A 33 12.71 3.27 10.11
CA THR A 33 13.76 4.28 9.88
C THR A 33 13.43 5.67 10.44
N TRP A 34 12.36 5.82 11.24
CA TRP A 34 11.89 7.10 11.79
C TRP A 34 11.56 8.16 10.72
N ARG A 35 11.35 7.73 9.46
CA ARG A 35 11.03 8.62 8.35
C ARG A 35 9.62 9.20 8.48
N GLU A 36 9.44 10.38 7.89
CA GLU A 36 8.15 11.06 7.82
C GLU A 36 7.09 10.25 7.07
N ARG A 37 5.85 10.30 7.57
CA ARG A 37 4.69 9.61 7.01
C ARG A 37 4.47 9.88 5.52
N TRP A 38 4.72 11.11 5.06
CA TRP A 38 4.55 11.50 3.66
C TRP A 38 5.44 10.69 2.71
N LYS A 39 6.66 10.33 3.14
CA LYS A 39 7.57 9.51 2.33
C LYS A 39 6.96 8.15 2.05
N ALA A 40 6.30 7.53 3.03
CA ALA A 40 5.62 6.24 2.83
C ALA A 40 4.51 6.33 1.77
N VAL A 41 3.75 7.43 1.73
CA VAL A 41 2.73 7.70 0.70
C VAL A 41 3.37 7.93 -0.67
N ALA A 42 4.45 8.70 -0.75
CA ALA A 42 5.17 8.94 -1.99
C ALA A 42 5.69 7.65 -2.63
N TYR A 43 6.18 6.69 -1.82
CA TYR A 43 6.59 5.36 -2.30
C TYR A 43 5.45 4.51 -2.86
N MET A 44 4.19 4.83 -2.57
CA MET A 44 3.04 4.11 -3.16
C MET A 44 2.76 4.53 -4.61
N VAL A 45 3.29 5.67 -5.07
CA VAL A 45 3.15 6.09 -6.48
C VAL A 45 3.80 5.08 -7.43
N PRO A 46 5.11 4.77 -7.31
CA PRO A 46 5.73 3.75 -8.18
C PRO A 46 5.17 2.34 -7.93
N LEU A 47 4.76 2.03 -6.69
CA LEU A 47 4.17 0.71 -6.40
C LEU A 47 2.81 0.53 -7.09
N THR A 48 1.98 1.59 -7.10
CA THR A 48 0.70 1.61 -7.84
C THR A 48 0.95 1.44 -9.33
N ALA A 49 1.93 2.14 -9.88
CA ALA A 49 2.31 2.01 -11.28
C ALA A 49 2.75 0.56 -11.61
N ALA A 50 3.53 -0.08 -10.74
CA ALA A 50 3.95 -1.47 -10.91
C ALA A 50 2.77 -2.46 -10.87
N VAL A 51 1.85 -2.30 -9.91
CA VAL A 51 0.64 -3.15 -9.82
C VAL A 51 -0.26 -2.94 -11.04
N ARG A 52 -0.42 -1.70 -11.50
CA ARG A 52 -1.26 -1.38 -12.66
C ARG A 52 -0.64 -1.86 -13.97
N PHE A 53 0.68 -1.78 -14.10
CA PHE A 53 1.41 -2.40 -15.19
C PHE A 53 1.16 -3.92 -15.21
N LEU A 54 1.16 -4.58 -14.05
CA LEU A 54 0.96 -6.02 -13.98
C LEU A 54 -0.46 -6.43 -14.39
N HIS A 55 -1.48 -5.66 -14.00
CA HIS A 55 -2.84 -5.88 -14.48
C HIS A 55 -3.00 -5.67 -15.99
N TYR A 56 -2.34 -4.65 -16.55
CA TYR A 56 -2.32 -4.43 -17.99
C TYR A 56 -1.62 -5.60 -18.72
N ALA A 57 -0.44 -6.00 -18.23
CA ALA A 57 0.38 -7.03 -18.87
C ALA A 57 -0.20 -8.46 -18.77
N LEU A 58 -0.82 -8.80 -17.64
CA LEU A 58 -1.36 -10.15 -17.40
C LEU A 58 -2.81 -10.32 -17.84
N PHE A 59 -3.62 -9.27 -17.72
CA PHE A 59 -5.08 -9.36 -17.87
C PHE A 59 -5.64 -8.41 -18.93
N GLY A 60 -4.80 -7.60 -19.58
CA GLY A 60 -5.25 -6.62 -20.58
C GLY A 60 -6.15 -5.54 -20.01
N GLU A 61 -6.11 -5.29 -18.71
CA GLU A 61 -6.95 -4.28 -18.07
C GLU A 61 -6.49 -2.86 -18.39
N PRO A 62 -7.41 -1.89 -18.52
CA PRO A 62 -7.07 -0.47 -18.67
C PRO A 62 -6.18 0.01 -17.51
N SER A 63 -5.21 0.86 -17.85
CA SER A 63 -4.29 1.49 -16.88
C SER A 63 -4.46 3.01 -16.82
N ASP A 64 -5.69 3.48 -17.04
CA ASP A 64 -6.03 4.90 -16.97
C ASP A 64 -5.98 5.41 -15.52
N LEU A 65 -5.92 6.73 -15.37
CA LEU A 65 -5.84 7.38 -14.05
C LEU A 65 -7.06 7.04 -13.17
N ALA A 66 -8.23 6.80 -13.78
CA ALA A 66 -9.44 6.37 -13.09
C ALA A 66 -9.29 4.98 -12.43
N HIS A 67 -8.62 4.03 -13.09
CA HIS A 67 -8.34 2.68 -12.56
C HIS A 67 -7.15 2.65 -11.60
N ALA A 68 -6.20 3.57 -11.78
CA ALA A 68 -5.07 3.74 -10.88
C ALA A 68 -5.48 4.33 -9.52
N ALA A 69 -6.47 5.22 -9.47
CA ALA A 69 -6.91 5.87 -8.24
C ALA A 69 -7.34 4.91 -7.11
N PRO A 70 -8.26 3.94 -7.31
CA PRO A 70 -8.65 3.00 -6.25
C PRO A 70 -7.48 2.10 -5.82
N THR A 71 -6.62 1.72 -6.77
CA THR A 71 -5.40 0.96 -6.50
C THR A 71 -4.46 1.77 -5.58
N PHE A 72 -4.22 3.04 -5.91
CA PHE A 72 -3.37 3.93 -5.11
C PHE A 72 -3.91 4.14 -3.70
N ILE A 73 -5.21 4.40 -3.57
CA ILE A 73 -5.87 4.60 -2.27
C ILE A 73 -5.71 3.35 -1.40
N LEU A 74 -5.97 2.16 -1.97
CA LEU A 74 -5.87 0.90 -1.26
C LEU A 74 -4.44 0.62 -0.79
N LEU A 75 -3.44 0.76 -1.69
CA LEU A 75 -2.03 0.57 -1.34
C LEU A 75 -1.56 1.58 -0.29
N THR A 76 -1.99 2.84 -0.41
CA THR A 76 -1.68 3.88 0.59
C THR A 76 -2.29 3.55 1.95
N ALA A 77 -3.53 3.08 2.00
CA ALA A 77 -4.16 2.64 3.24
C ALA A 77 -3.38 1.49 3.89
N CYS A 78 -2.97 0.48 3.10
CA CYS A 78 -2.14 -0.64 3.56
C CYS A 78 -0.78 -0.17 4.08
N ALA A 79 -0.11 0.75 3.38
CA ALA A 79 1.18 1.31 3.80
C ALA A 79 1.06 2.12 5.10
N LEU A 80 0.03 2.95 5.23
CA LEU A 80 -0.22 3.71 6.46
C LEU A 80 -0.56 2.80 7.65
N ALA A 81 -1.30 1.71 7.42
CA ALA A 81 -1.57 0.70 8.44
C ALA A 81 -0.26 0.04 8.93
N GLY A 82 0.61 -0.37 7.99
CA GLY A 82 1.93 -0.93 8.31
C GLY A 82 2.83 0.07 9.05
N PHE A 83 2.80 1.34 8.62
CA PHE A 83 3.54 2.42 9.26
C PHE A 83 3.06 2.66 10.70
N ALA A 84 1.75 2.78 10.91
CA ALA A 84 1.16 3.00 12.23
C ALA A 84 1.46 1.85 13.18
N GLN A 85 1.38 0.60 12.70
CA GLN A 85 1.70 -0.58 13.48
C GLN A 85 3.16 -0.59 13.93
N ALA A 86 4.11 -0.25 13.05
CA ALA A 86 5.52 -0.17 13.42
C ALA A 86 5.79 0.99 14.40
N ARG A 87 5.22 2.18 14.19
CA ARG A 87 5.38 3.30 15.12
C ARG A 87 4.89 2.99 16.53
N ARG A 88 3.75 2.31 16.65
CA ARG A 88 3.21 1.89 17.96
C ARG A 88 4.17 0.96 18.69
N ARG A 89 4.70 -0.06 17.99
CA ARG A 89 5.69 -0.99 18.56
C ARG A 89 6.97 -0.28 18.97
N GLN A 90 7.49 0.61 18.12
CA GLN A 90 8.68 1.40 18.46
C GLN A 90 8.49 2.24 19.73
N MET A 91 7.31 2.83 19.94
CA MET A 91 7.04 3.59 21.17
C MET A 91 6.98 2.68 22.40
N GLN A 92 6.39 1.50 22.29
CA GLN A 92 6.34 0.51 23.38
C GLN A 92 7.72 -0.03 23.72
N ASP A 93 8.53 -0.35 22.71
CA ASP A 93 9.86 -0.94 22.88
C ASP A 93 10.89 0.08 23.40
N GLN A 94 10.84 1.31 22.88
CA GLN A 94 11.86 2.33 23.20
C GLN A 94 11.46 3.23 24.38
N TYR A 95 10.17 3.42 24.63
CA TYR A 95 9.65 4.25 25.72
C TYR A 95 8.67 3.48 26.61
N PRO A 96 9.06 2.32 27.18
CA PRO A 96 8.16 1.50 27.99
C PRO A 96 7.59 2.28 29.19
N TRP A 97 8.36 3.23 29.73
CA TRP A 97 7.96 4.11 30.84
C TRP A 97 6.91 5.18 30.48
N LEU A 98 6.66 5.40 29.18
CA LEU A 98 5.68 6.37 28.68
C LEU A 98 4.39 5.69 28.21
N THR A 99 4.43 4.35 28.09
CA THR A 99 3.32 3.50 27.62
C THR A 99 2.70 2.61 28.72
N SER A 100 3.21 2.68 29.95
CA SER A 100 2.68 1.96 31.12
C SER A 100 1.48 2.65 31.75
#